data_AF-A0A4R5D6B2-F1
#
_entry.id   AF-A0A4R5D6B2-F1
#
_cell.length_a   1.000
_cell.length_b   1.000
_cell.length_c   1.000
_cell.angle_alpha   90.00
_cell.angle_beta   90.00
_cell.angle_gamma   90.00
#
_symmetry.space_group_name_H-M   'P 1'
#
loop_
_entity.id
_entity.type
_entity.pdbx_description
1 polymer ?
#
loop_
_entity_poly.entity_id
_entity_poly.type
_entity_poly.pdbx_seq_one_letter_code
_entity_poly.pdbx_strand_id
1 'polypeptide(L)' 'MDRYYVGTTDDVEKRLDEHDSGFYNEAYTAKGVPWELRLSFECESSQKAYGLERFWKKNEI' A
#
# COMPACT_ATOMS: atom_id res chain seq x y z
N MET A 1 7.14 -13.21 -11.47
CA MET A 1 7.25 -12.98 -10.02
C MET A 1 6.19 -11.96 -9.69
N ASP A 2 5.27 -12.29 -8.79
CA ASP A 2 4.16 -11.42 -8.45
C ASP A 2 4.66 -10.22 -7.63
N ARG A 3 4.03 -9.05 -7.85
CA ARG A 3 4.43 -7.80 -7.23
C ARG A 3 3.39 -7.41 -6.19
N TYR A 4 3.84 -7.17 -4.97
CA TYR A 4 2.98 -6.74 -3.86
C TYR A 4 3.50 -5.44 -3.26
N TYR A 5 2.57 -4.59 -2.85
CA TYR A 5 2.84 -3.39 -2.07
C TYR A 5 1.98 -3.43 -0.80
N VAL A 6 2.61 -3.15 0.34
CA VAL A 6 1.95 -3.04 1.63
C VAL A 6 2.20 -1.65 2.18
N GLY A 7 1.16 -0.97 2.65
CA GLY A 7 1.24 0.38 3.17
C GLY A 7 0.03 0.76 4.01
N THR A 8 0.06 1.97 4.56
CA THR A 8 -1.02 2.57 5.35
C THR A 8 -1.43 3.91 4.76
N THR A 9 -2.71 4.25 4.89
CA THR A 9 -3.32 5.48 4.39
C THR A 9 -4.59 5.79 5.16
N ASP A 10 -4.96 7.07 5.23
CA ASP A 10 -6.25 7.51 5.75
C ASP A 10 -7.34 7.50 4.65
N ASP A 11 -6.93 7.38 3.38
CA ASP A 11 -7.80 7.30 2.21
C ASP A 11 -7.26 6.26 1.22
N VAL A 12 -7.98 5.15 1.08
CA VAL A 12 -7.57 4.00 0.26
C VAL A 12 -7.74 4.27 -1.23
N GLU A 13 -8.82 4.93 -1.62
CA GLU A 13 -9.11 5.23 -3.03
C GLU A 13 -8.08 6.22 -3.59
N LYS A 14 -7.81 7.29 -2.83
CA LYS A 14 -6.80 8.28 -3.21
C LYS A 14 -5.42 7.63 -3.33
N ARG A 15 -5.04 6.75 -2.40
CA ARG A 15 -3.72 6.09 -2.45
C ARG A 15 -3.58 5.17 -3.67
N LEU A 16 -4.65 4.47 -4.04
CA LEU A 16 -4.65 3.62 -5.22
C LEU A 16 -4.47 4.46 -6.50
N ASP A 17 -5.18 5.58 -6.60
CA ASP A 17 -5.03 6.54 -7.71
C ASP A 17 -3.61 7.15 -7.76
N GLU A 18 -3.03 7.53 -6.61
CA GLU A 18 -1.64 8.00 -6.52
C GLU A 18 -0.62 6.94 -7.03
N HIS A 19 -0.89 5.66 -6.79
CA HIS A 19 -0.05 4.56 -7.28
C HIS A 19 -0.22 4.32 -8.78
N ASP A 20 -1.46 4.29 -9.27
CA ASP A 20 -1.76 4.02 -10.69
C ASP A 20 -1.39 5.18 -11.62
N SER A 21 -1.50 6.41 -11.14
CA SER A 21 -1.06 7.60 -11.88
C SER A 21 0.46 7.79 -11.87
N GLY A 22 1.19 7.03 -11.04
CA GLY A 22 2.62 7.25 -10.82
C GLY A 22 2.93 8.60 -10.19
N PHE A 23 2.00 9.13 -9.38
CA PHE A 23 2.09 10.47 -8.75
C PHE A 23 3.44 10.72 -8.07
N TYR A 24 3.97 9.69 -7.39
CA TYR A 24 5.31 9.71 -6.82
C TYR A 24 6.34 9.18 -7.83
N ASN A 25 7.10 10.09 -8.42
CA ASN A 25 8.16 9.77 -9.38
C ASN A 25 9.15 8.75 -8.81
N GLU A 26 9.52 7.77 -9.64
CA GLU A 26 10.46 6.69 -9.30
C GLU A 26 10.05 5.76 -8.15
N ALA A 27 8.83 5.90 -7.61
CA ALA A 27 8.32 5.01 -6.58
C ALA A 27 8.26 3.56 -7.08
N TYR A 28 8.38 2.62 -6.13
CA TYR A 28 8.23 1.18 -6.42
C TYR A 28 6.90 0.88 -7.12
N THR A 29 5.83 1.56 -6.70
CA THR A 29 4.48 1.39 -7.24
C THR A 29 4.28 2.01 -8.63
N ALA A 30 5.09 3.00 -9.01
CA ALA A 30 5.02 3.58 -10.36
C ALA A 30 5.43 2.58 -11.46
N LYS A 31 6.13 1.49 -11.09
CA LYS A 31 6.54 0.42 -12.00
C LYS A 31 5.69 -0.81 -11.71
N GLY A 32 4.59 -1.00 -12.43
CA GLY A 32 3.70 -2.15 -12.21
C GLY A 32 2.21 -1.82 -12.18
N VAL A 33 1.83 -0.66 -12.71
CA VAL A 33 0.43 -0.26 -12.89
C VAL A 33 -0.23 -1.08 -14.01
N PRO A 34 -1.55 -1.36 -13.93
CA PRO A 34 -2.45 -0.98 -12.84
C PRO A 34 -2.33 -1.88 -11.61
N TRP A 35 -2.56 -1.31 -10.43
CA TRP A 35 -2.66 -2.03 -9.16
C TRP A 35 -4.09 -2.46 -8.88
N GLU A 36 -4.23 -3.61 -8.21
CA GLU A 36 -5.51 -4.12 -7.74
C GLU A 36 -5.49 -4.18 -6.22
N LEU A 37 -6.45 -3.53 -5.55
CA LEU A 37 -6.60 -3.62 -4.10
C LEU A 37 -7.09 -5.03 -3.72
N ARG A 38 -6.20 -5.83 -3.11
CA ARG A 38 -6.53 -7.18 -2.64
C ARG A 38 -7.10 -7.21 -1.21
N LEU A 39 -6.62 -6.32 -0.34
CA LEU A 39 -6.93 -6.35 1.08
C LEU A 39 -6.83 -4.94 1.69
N SER A 40 -7.80 -4.58 2.54
CA SER A 40 -7.78 -3.37 3.35
C SER A 40 -8.41 -3.63 4.72
N PHE A 41 -7.90 -2.95 5.75
CA PHE A 41 -8.43 -3.01 7.11
C PHE A 41 -8.42 -1.62 7.73
N GLU A 42 -9.52 -1.23 8.35
CA GLU A 42 -9.56 -0.04 9.19
C GLU A 42 -8.80 -0.29 10.49
N CYS A 43 -8.07 0.73 10.95
CA CYS A 43 -7.34 0.70 12.20
C CYS A 43 -7.79 1.85 13.10
N GLU A 44 -8.00 1.55 14.38
CA GLU A 44 -8.45 2.54 15.39
C GLU A 44 -7.44 3.68 15.60
N SER A 45 -6.18 3.50 15.22
CA SER A 45 -5.14 4.52 15.32
C SER A 45 -4.01 4.27 14.33
N SER A 46 -3.29 5.34 13.97
CA SER A 46 -2.11 5.24 13.11
C SER A 46 -1.03 4.33 13.71
N GLN A 47 -0.90 4.28 15.04
CA GLN A 47 0.06 3.40 15.70
C GLN A 47 -0.25 1.92 15.47
N LYS A 48 -1.54 1.51 15.52
CA LYS A 48 -1.95 0.16 15.17
C LYS A 48 -1.73 -0.12 13.69
N ALA A 49 -2.05 0.84 12.81
CA ALA A 49 -1.85 0.72 11.36
C ALA A 49 -0.37 0.48 11.01
N TYR A 50 0.55 1.28 11.53
CA TYR A 50 1.99 1.11 11.31
C TYR A 50 2.53 -0.20 11.89
N GLY A 51 2.01 -0.63 13.05
CA GLY A 51 2.35 -1.92 13.65
C GLY A 51 1.98 -3.08 12.74
N LEU A 52 0.77 -3.04 12.18
CA LEU A 52 0.27 -4.04 11.23
C LEU A 52 1.10 -4.03 9.94
N GLU A 53 1.34 -2.86 9.35
CA GLU A 53 2.16 -2.71 8.14
C GLU A 53 3.54 -3.34 8.31
N ARG A 54 4.21 -3.05 9.43
CA ARG A 54 5.53 -3.62 9.75
C ARG A 54 5.47 -5.14 9.91
N PHE A 55 4.41 -5.65 10.53
CA PHE A 55 4.20 -7.09 10.67
C PHE A 55 4.07 -7.77 9.30
N TRP A 56 3.20 -7.29 8.41
CA TRP A 56 3.01 -7.89 7.09
C TRP A 56 4.26 -7.81 6.22
N LYS A 57 4.93 -6.65 6.20
CA LYS A 57 6.21 -6.49 5.47
C LYS A 57 7.31 -7.43 5.93
N LYS A 58 7.24 -7.95 7.16
CA LYS A 58 8.21 -8.92 7.70
C LYS A 58 7.84 -10.38 7.39
N ASN A 59 6.56 -10.68 7.19
CA ASN A 59 6.07 -12.05 7.09
C ASN A 59 5.63 -12.46 5.68
N GLU A 60 5.39 -11.52 4.75
CA GLU A 60 4.92 -11.82 3.38
C GLU A 60 5.81 -11.27 2.25
N ILE A 61 6.88 -10.53 2.59
CA ILE A 61 7.87 -10.00 1.63
C ILE A 61 9.27 -10.38 2.10
#